data_AF-A0A2K4ZNH0-F1
#
_entry.id   AF-A0A2K4ZNH0-F1
#
_cell.length_a   1.000
_cell.length_b   1.000
_cell.length_c   1.000
_cell.angle_alpha   90.00
_cell.angle_beta   90.00
_cell.angle_gamma   90.00
#
_symmetry.space_group_name_H-M   'P 1'
#
loop_
_entity.id
_entity.type
_entity.pdbx_description
1 polymer ?
#
loop_
_entity_poly.entity_id
_entity_poly.type
_entity_poly.pdbx_seq_one_letter_code
_entity_poly.pdbx_strand_id
1 'polypeptide(L)'
;MERENILEKLEQSDMILVGLGEDFDNTQFLCQREPYRNGVEILTRAGAAWLLPAWNEFCGEETGDRRVSEAIEKAAGLLEGKNYFCVSVSTNSGIPHFFQREESESPMGGRVVMPCGSILKKQCSKCCAEAPVPVTEEDKSILGRFFRDLWEGNFSGEVPFLTGVCPGCGEPFILNTVYAEKYNEKGYLEQWQRYMKWLQGTLNHRLVILELGVGMQFPTVIRWPFEKAAFFNKKAYFYRINEKLYHLTKELSEKGCGIAENAIDWLRQLC
;
A
#
# COMPACT_ATOMS: atom_id res chain seq x y z
N MET A 1 -16.36 12.79 19.04
CA MET A 1 -16.45 11.68 20.01
C MET A 1 -15.65 10.45 19.58
N GLU A 2 -15.99 9.71 18.51
CA GLU A 2 -15.21 8.51 18.11
C GLU A 2 -13.77 8.83 17.63
N ARG A 3 -13.59 9.90 16.85
CA ARG A 3 -12.26 10.32 16.35
C ARG A 3 -11.35 10.85 17.46
N GLU A 4 -11.87 11.70 18.35
CA GLU A 4 -11.13 12.20 19.51
C GLU A 4 -10.65 11.06 20.41
N ASN A 5 -11.50 10.03 20.60
CA ASN A 5 -11.12 8.83 21.35
C ASN A 5 -9.97 8.06 20.68
N ILE A 6 -9.98 7.93 19.35
CA ILE A 6 -8.88 7.30 18.61
C ILE A 6 -7.59 8.08 18.80
N LEU A 7 -7.62 9.40 18.62
CA LEU A 7 -6.45 10.25 18.79
C LEU A 7 -5.88 10.16 20.21
N GLU A 8 -6.74 10.18 21.23
CA GLU A 8 -6.33 10.00 22.63
C GLU A 8 -5.68 8.62 22.84
N LYS A 9 -6.25 7.55 22.26
CA LYS A 9 -5.68 6.20 22.36
C LYS A 9 -4.35 6.06 21.64
N LEU A 10 -4.19 6.70 20.48
CA LEU A 10 -2.91 6.75 19.77
C LEU A 10 -1.86 7.46 20.63
N GLU A 11 -2.20 8.57 21.30
CA GLU A 11 -1.27 9.25 22.22
C GLU A 11 -0.91 8.45 23.46
N GLN A 12 -1.88 7.73 24.03
CA GLN A 12 -1.65 6.89 25.19
C GLN A 12 -0.98 5.55 24.85
N SER A 13 -0.77 5.23 23.57
CA SER A 13 -0.18 3.96 23.16
C SER A 13 1.34 3.96 23.33
N ASP A 14 1.90 2.79 23.63
CA ASP A 14 3.36 2.60 23.63
C ASP A 14 3.85 2.29 22.21
N MET A 15 2.99 1.65 21.39
CA MET A 15 3.30 1.18 20.04
C MET A 15 2.05 1.24 19.15
N ILE A 16 2.23 1.48 17.85
CA ILE A 16 1.14 1.57 16.86
C ILE A 16 1.44 0.67 15.65
N LEU A 17 0.53 -0.26 15.35
CA LEU A 17 0.57 -1.06 14.13
C LEU A 17 -0.45 -0.52 13.14
N VAL A 18 -0.01 -0.10 11.97
CA VAL A 18 -0.88 0.47 10.93
C VAL A 18 -0.97 -0.47 9.74
N GLY A 19 -2.20 -0.69 9.27
CA GLY A 19 -2.51 -1.52 8.12
C GLY A 19 -3.20 -0.66 7.06
N LEU A 20 -2.56 -0.47 5.90
CA LEU A 20 -3.13 0.29 4.78
C LEU A 20 -3.65 -0.65 3.71
N GLY A 21 -4.92 -0.46 3.36
CA GLY A 21 -5.66 -1.31 2.44
C GLY A 21 -5.78 -0.80 1.01
N GLU A 22 -6.59 -1.51 0.24
CA GLU A 22 -6.88 -1.30 -1.18
C GLU A 22 -7.55 0.07 -1.44
N ASP A 23 -8.18 0.69 -0.43
CA ASP A 23 -8.69 2.07 -0.53
C ASP A 23 -7.59 3.06 -0.98
N PHE A 24 -6.33 2.80 -0.62
CA PHE A 24 -5.18 3.64 -0.98
C PHE A 24 -4.70 3.47 -2.44
N ASP A 25 -5.27 2.55 -3.21
CA ASP A 25 -5.04 2.45 -4.65
C ASP A 25 -5.97 3.37 -5.48
N ASN A 26 -6.83 4.16 -4.81
CA ASN A 26 -7.80 5.11 -5.39
C ASN A 26 -8.80 4.54 -6.42
N THR A 27 -8.90 3.22 -6.53
CA THR A 27 -9.66 2.55 -7.60
C THR A 27 -11.16 2.84 -7.55
N GLN A 28 -11.74 3.04 -6.35
CA GLN A 28 -13.17 3.37 -6.15
C GLN A 28 -13.56 4.73 -6.77
N PHE A 29 -12.64 5.70 -6.80
CA PHE A 29 -12.86 6.95 -7.50
C PHE A 29 -12.53 6.83 -8.98
N LEU A 30 -11.37 6.26 -9.31
CA LEU A 30 -10.89 6.18 -10.68
C LEU A 30 -11.85 5.39 -11.58
N CYS A 31 -12.50 4.35 -11.06
CA CYS A 31 -13.48 3.56 -11.81
C CYS A 31 -14.69 4.37 -12.29
N GLN A 32 -14.92 5.58 -11.76
CA GLN A 32 -15.97 6.49 -12.23
C GLN A 32 -15.57 7.24 -13.51
N ARG A 33 -14.27 7.28 -13.84
CA ARG A 33 -13.73 7.94 -15.02
C ARG A 33 -13.69 6.97 -16.21
N GLU A 34 -14.22 7.42 -17.34
CA GLU A 34 -14.24 6.61 -18.57
C GLU A 34 -12.83 6.28 -19.08
N PRO A 35 -11.87 7.23 -19.19
CA PRO A 35 -10.53 6.91 -19.67
C PRO A 35 -9.84 5.84 -18.82
N TYR A 36 -10.00 5.92 -17.50
CA TYR A 36 -9.48 4.91 -16.57
C TYR A 36 -10.05 3.52 -16.85
N ARG A 37 -11.37 3.38 -16.94
CA ARG A 37 -12.03 2.07 -17.20
C ARG A 37 -11.57 1.48 -18.53
N ASN A 38 -11.48 2.31 -19.57
CA ASN A 38 -11.02 1.90 -20.89
C ASN A 38 -9.55 1.42 -20.82
N GLY A 39 -8.69 2.16 -20.11
CA GLY A 39 -7.30 1.78 -19.89
C GLY A 39 -7.15 0.45 -19.15
N VAL A 40 -7.94 0.22 -18.09
CA VAL A 40 -7.94 -1.07 -17.36
C VAL A 40 -8.32 -2.23 -18.29
N GLU A 41 -9.36 -2.05 -19.11
CA GLU A 41 -9.80 -3.08 -20.06
C GLU A 41 -8.73 -3.38 -21.13
N ILE A 42 -8.12 -2.34 -21.70
CA ILE A 42 -7.05 -2.44 -22.70
C ILE A 42 -5.85 -3.18 -22.11
N LEU A 43 -5.34 -2.75 -20.95
CA LEU A 43 -4.18 -3.36 -20.30
C LEU A 43 -4.44 -4.83 -19.94
N THR A 44 -5.65 -5.14 -19.47
CA THR A 44 -6.03 -6.52 -19.14
C THR A 44 -6.07 -7.40 -20.39
N ARG A 45 -6.71 -6.93 -21.48
CA ARG A 45 -6.78 -7.67 -22.75
C ARG A 45 -5.41 -7.87 -23.41
N ALA A 46 -4.49 -6.91 -23.22
CA ALA A 46 -3.11 -7.01 -23.70
C ALA A 46 -2.20 -7.89 -22.83
N GLY A 47 -2.71 -8.48 -21.73
CA GLY A 47 -1.88 -9.25 -20.80
C GLY A 47 -0.91 -8.38 -19.97
N ALA A 48 -1.18 -7.08 -19.88
CA ALA A 48 -0.33 -6.08 -19.23
C ALA A 48 -0.89 -5.59 -17.89
N ALA A 49 -1.63 -6.45 -17.17
CA ALA A 49 -2.20 -6.12 -15.86
C ALA A 49 -1.12 -5.69 -14.84
N TRP A 50 0.14 -6.08 -15.03
CA TRP A 50 1.28 -5.64 -14.23
C TRP A 50 1.52 -4.12 -14.26
N LEU A 51 0.92 -3.39 -15.21
CA LEU A 51 0.94 -1.93 -15.30
C LEU A 51 -0.21 -1.24 -14.53
N LEU A 52 -1.21 -1.98 -14.04
CA LEU A 52 -2.39 -1.38 -13.37
C LEU A 52 -2.03 -0.48 -12.18
N PRO A 53 -1.08 -0.84 -11.30
CA PRO A 53 -0.65 0.08 -10.22
C PRO A 53 -0.13 1.43 -10.74
N ALA A 54 0.70 1.42 -11.79
CA ALA A 54 1.24 2.64 -12.36
C ALA A 54 0.18 3.43 -13.15
N TRP A 55 -0.77 2.73 -13.76
CA TRP A 55 -1.95 3.33 -14.38
C TRP A 55 -2.83 4.05 -13.35
N ASN A 56 -3.06 3.45 -12.18
CA ASN A 56 -3.83 4.07 -11.10
C ASN A 56 -3.19 5.39 -10.66
N GLU A 57 -1.87 5.39 -10.44
CA GLU A 57 -1.12 6.60 -10.05
C GLU A 57 -1.18 7.67 -11.14
N PHE A 58 -0.91 7.31 -12.41
CA PHE A 58 -1.03 8.22 -13.55
C PHE A 58 -2.43 8.85 -13.66
N CYS A 59 -3.50 8.06 -13.58
CA CYS A 59 -4.86 8.59 -13.63
C CYS A 59 -5.20 9.47 -12.43
N GLY A 60 -4.65 9.16 -11.25
CA GLY A 60 -4.78 10.02 -10.07
C GLY A 60 -4.20 11.41 -10.33
N GLU A 61 -3.00 11.46 -10.92
CA GLU A 61 -2.33 12.71 -11.31
C GLU A 61 -3.11 13.47 -12.39
N GLU A 62 -3.51 12.81 -13.47
CA GLU A 62 -4.26 13.43 -14.58
C GLU A 62 -5.62 13.98 -14.15
N THR A 63 -6.28 13.35 -13.17
CA THR A 63 -7.55 13.85 -12.62
C THR A 63 -7.36 14.96 -11.59
N GLY A 64 -6.12 15.26 -11.18
CA GLY A 64 -5.81 16.19 -10.10
C GLY A 64 -6.33 15.74 -8.73
N ASP A 65 -6.65 14.46 -8.57
CA ASP A 65 -7.23 13.94 -7.34
C ASP A 65 -6.16 13.69 -6.27
N ARG A 66 -6.09 14.59 -5.29
CA ARG A 66 -5.11 14.54 -4.21
C ARG A 66 -5.58 13.79 -2.96
N ARG A 67 -6.82 13.28 -2.93
CA ARG A 67 -7.43 12.76 -1.69
C ARG A 67 -6.64 11.63 -1.06
N VAL A 68 -6.16 10.68 -1.87
CA VAL A 68 -5.33 9.58 -1.36
C VAL A 68 -3.98 10.11 -0.86
N SER A 69 -3.30 10.99 -1.60
CA SER A 69 -2.03 11.58 -1.15
C SER A 69 -2.17 12.35 0.16
N GLU A 70 -3.24 13.16 0.30
CA GLU A 70 -3.57 13.88 1.54
C GLU A 70 -3.83 12.91 2.70
N ALA A 71 -4.54 11.81 2.44
CA ALA A 71 -4.83 10.80 3.45
C ALA A 71 -3.55 10.08 3.91
N ILE A 72 -2.65 9.71 2.98
CA ILE A 72 -1.35 9.09 3.31
C ILE A 72 -0.51 10.05 4.15
N GLU A 73 -0.42 11.32 3.74
CA GLU A 73 0.31 12.37 4.47
C GLU A 73 -0.24 12.54 5.89
N LYS A 74 -1.56 12.64 6.05
CA LYS A 74 -2.20 12.71 7.36
C LYS A 74 -1.93 11.47 8.20
N ALA A 75 -2.06 10.28 7.63
CA ALA A 75 -1.76 9.03 8.33
C ALA A 75 -0.30 8.98 8.81
N ALA A 76 0.66 9.43 7.99
CA ALA A 76 2.06 9.53 8.41
C ALA A 76 2.26 10.58 9.51
N GLY A 77 1.61 11.74 9.41
CA GLY A 77 1.65 12.80 10.41
C GLY A 77 1.13 12.36 11.79
N LEU A 78 0.05 11.56 11.84
CA LEU A 78 -0.46 10.97 13.08
C LEU A 78 0.55 10.09 13.82
N LEU A 79 1.58 9.61 13.13
CA LEU A 79 2.56 8.67 13.67
C LEU A 79 3.91 9.32 13.93
N GLU A 80 4.06 10.63 13.65
CA GLU A 80 5.29 11.36 13.87
C GLU A 80 5.71 11.31 15.34
N GLY A 81 6.99 10.99 15.59
CA GLY A 81 7.53 10.80 16.94
C GLY A 81 7.06 9.54 17.69
N LYS A 82 6.11 8.76 17.14
CA LYS A 82 5.57 7.56 17.80
C LYS A 82 6.36 6.31 17.43
N ASN A 83 6.27 5.25 18.23
CA ASN A 83 6.82 3.94 17.86
C ASN A 83 5.81 3.17 17.03
N TYR A 84 6.02 3.08 15.72
CA TYR A 84 5.05 2.46 14.82
C TYR A 84 5.70 1.53 13.78
N PHE A 85 4.87 0.68 13.19
CA PHE A 85 5.18 -0.01 11.94
C PHE A 85 3.96 -0.03 11.03
N CYS A 86 4.17 0.21 9.74
CA CYS A 86 3.15 0.22 8.70
C CYS A 86 3.29 -1.01 7.80
N VAL A 87 2.17 -1.68 7.53
CA VAL A 87 2.06 -2.77 6.56
C VAL A 87 1.00 -2.35 5.55
N SER A 88 1.32 -2.41 4.25
CA SER A 88 0.37 -2.01 3.21
C SER A 88 0.18 -3.10 2.17
N VAL A 89 -1.06 -3.39 1.84
CA VAL A 89 -1.43 -4.20 0.67
C VAL A 89 -1.74 -3.36 -0.56
N SER A 90 -1.92 -2.04 -0.39
CA SER A 90 -1.93 -1.10 -1.52
C SER A 90 -0.57 -1.08 -2.20
N THR A 91 -0.59 -0.87 -3.50
CA THR A 91 0.59 -0.75 -4.36
C THR A 91 1.04 0.69 -4.60
N ASN A 92 0.33 1.66 -4.02
CA ASN A 92 0.57 3.09 -4.19
C ASN A 92 1.96 3.50 -3.67
N SER A 93 2.78 4.06 -4.56
CA SER A 93 4.16 4.45 -4.29
C SER A 93 4.31 5.67 -3.38
N GLY A 94 3.24 6.44 -3.16
CA GLY A 94 3.21 7.52 -2.17
C GLY A 94 3.34 7.02 -0.73
N ILE A 95 2.90 5.80 -0.42
CA ILE A 95 2.98 5.23 0.93
C ILE A 95 4.42 5.19 1.45
N PRO A 96 5.38 4.51 0.79
CA PRO A 96 6.76 4.54 1.26
C PRO A 96 7.36 5.95 1.26
N HIS A 97 6.97 6.85 0.36
CA HIS A 97 7.46 8.23 0.34
C HIS A 97 7.16 8.98 1.65
N PHE A 98 5.93 8.90 2.17
CA PHE A 98 5.55 9.58 3.41
C PHE A 98 6.00 8.86 4.69
N PHE A 99 6.05 7.52 4.66
CA PHE A 99 6.40 6.70 5.83
C PHE A 99 7.92 6.46 5.99
N GLN A 100 8.72 6.70 4.95
CA GLN A 100 10.18 6.62 4.98
C GLN A 100 10.78 8.05 4.93
N ARG A 101 10.79 8.75 6.06
CA ARG A 101 11.62 9.98 6.19
C ARG A 101 13.08 9.57 6.39
N GLU A 102 13.98 10.29 5.72
CA GLU A 102 15.36 9.93 5.34
C GLU A 102 16.13 8.90 6.20
N GLU A 103 16.85 8.02 5.48
CA GLU A 103 17.79 7.01 5.98
C GLU A 103 19.04 7.59 6.67
N SER A 104 19.23 8.91 6.70
CA SER A 104 20.55 9.48 6.93
C SER A 104 21.08 9.32 8.36
N GLU A 105 20.26 9.24 9.43
CA GLU A 105 20.81 9.13 10.81
C GLU A 105 19.96 8.35 11.83
N SER A 106 18.90 7.63 11.42
CA SER A 106 18.07 6.90 12.39
C SER A 106 18.21 5.37 12.27
N PRO A 107 18.46 4.65 13.38
CA PRO A 107 18.27 3.19 13.48
C PRO A 107 16.84 2.71 13.13
N MET A 108 15.93 3.64 12.84
CA MET A 108 14.50 3.44 12.61
C MET A 108 14.03 3.77 11.19
N GLY A 109 14.94 3.93 10.21
CA GLY A 109 14.58 3.90 8.78
C GLY A 109 13.99 2.53 8.39
N GLY A 110 12.83 2.51 7.72
CA GLY A 110 12.17 1.27 7.30
C GLY A 110 11.03 0.79 8.19
N ARG A 111 10.14 1.70 8.63
CA ARG A 111 8.90 1.39 9.36
C ARG A 111 7.70 1.12 8.45
N VAL A 112 7.94 0.74 7.21
CA VAL A 112 6.90 0.34 6.27
C VAL A 112 7.36 -0.87 5.48
N VAL A 113 6.44 -1.80 5.25
CA VAL A 113 6.61 -2.91 4.33
C VAL A 113 5.44 -2.94 3.36
N MET A 114 5.73 -3.24 2.10
CA MET A 114 4.77 -3.31 1.00
C MET A 114 4.75 -4.75 0.43
N PRO A 115 4.12 -5.74 1.09
CA PRO A 115 4.14 -7.14 0.63
C PRO A 115 3.49 -7.35 -0.74
N CYS A 116 2.66 -6.40 -1.20
CA CYS A 116 2.06 -6.44 -2.53
C CYS A 116 2.89 -5.72 -3.61
N GLY A 117 4.05 -5.17 -3.22
CA GLY A 117 4.94 -4.41 -4.09
C GLY A 117 4.48 -2.97 -4.34
N SER A 118 5.21 -2.26 -5.20
CA SER A 118 4.87 -0.93 -5.68
C SER A 118 5.55 -0.66 -7.02
N ILE A 119 5.29 0.50 -7.63
CA ILE A 119 5.89 0.90 -8.90
C ILE A 119 7.35 1.38 -8.76
N LEU A 120 7.94 1.29 -7.57
CA LEU A 120 9.31 1.76 -7.30
C LEU A 120 10.40 0.76 -7.73
N LYS A 121 10.03 -0.52 -7.91
CA LYS A 121 10.95 -1.58 -8.33
C LYS A 121 10.39 -2.32 -9.55
N LYS A 122 11.30 -2.81 -10.37
CA LYS A 122 11.04 -3.70 -11.50
C LYS A 122 11.74 -5.04 -11.29
N GLN A 123 11.15 -6.11 -11.80
CA GLN A 123 11.60 -7.48 -11.68
C GLN A 123 11.65 -8.14 -13.05
N CYS A 124 12.40 -9.23 -13.17
CA CYS A 124 12.36 -10.07 -14.37
C CYS A 124 10.94 -10.58 -14.65
N SER A 125 10.50 -10.51 -15.91
CA SER A 125 9.21 -11.04 -16.35
C SER A 125 9.02 -12.53 -16.06
N LYS A 126 10.11 -13.32 -16.13
CA LYS A 126 10.09 -14.75 -15.77
C LYS A 126 10.31 -15.03 -14.29
N CYS A 127 10.48 -14.00 -13.46
CA CYS A 127 10.87 -14.14 -12.05
C CYS A 127 12.13 -15.01 -11.88
N CYS A 128 13.19 -14.68 -12.64
CA CYS A 128 14.53 -15.25 -12.46
C CYS A 128 15.01 -15.06 -11.00
N ALA A 129 16.04 -15.80 -10.56
CA ALA A 129 16.51 -15.76 -9.16
C ALA A 129 17.03 -14.38 -8.68
N GLU A 130 17.15 -13.41 -9.57
CA GLU A 130 17.56 -12.03 -9.27
C GLU A 130 16.56 -11.29 -8.37
N ALA A 131 17.08 -10.35 -7.59
CA ALA A 131 16.26 -9.43 -6.81
C ALA A 131 15.63 -8.35 -7.72
N PRO A 132 14.47 -7.80 -7.36
CA PRO A 132 13.94 -6.61 -8.02
C PRO A 132 14.89 -5.42 -7.91
N VAL A 133 15.04 -4.67 -8.99
CA VAL A 133 15.90 -3.47 -9.10
C VAL A 133 15.04 -2.21 -9.14
N PRO A 134 15.57 -1.02 -8.78
CA PRO A 134 14.81 0.22 -8.86
C PRO A 134 14.31 0.53 -10.27
N VAL A 135 13.13 1.16 -10.36
CA VAL A 135 12.63 1.81 -11.57
C VAL A 135 13.39 3.12 -11.79
N THR A 136 13.85 3.37 -13.02
CA THR A 136 14.65 4.55 -13.37
C THR A 136 13.78 5.73 -13.80
N GLU A 137 14.34 6.94 -13.88
CA GLU A 137 13.63 8.10 -14.44
C GLU A 137 13.28 7.91 -15.93
N GLU A 138 14.10 7.15 -16.66
CA GLU A 138 13.80 6.79 -18.05
C GLU A 138 12.60 5.82 -18.13
N ASP A 139 12.51 4.83 -17.24
CA ASP A 139 11.34 3.97 -17.13
C ASP A 139 10.07 4.78 -16.86
N LYS A 140 10.12 5.73 -15.91
CA LYS A 140 9.01 6.64 -15.62
C LYS A 140 8.60 7.46 -16.83
N SER A 141 9.57 7.96 -17.61
CA SER A 141 9.32 8.73 -18.83
C SER A 141 8.70 7.88 -19.95
N ILE A 142 9.11 6.61 -20.07
CA ILE A 142 8.50 5.65 -21.01
C ILE A 142 7.04 5.40 -20.60
N LEU A 143 6.81 5.06 -19.34
CA LEU A 143 5.48 4.78 -18.81
C LEU A 143 4.56 6.00 -18.90
N GLY A 144 5.05 7.20 -18.57
CA GLY A 144 4.26 8.43 -18.64
C GLY A 144 3.80 8.79 -20.04
N ARG A 145 4.64 8.58 -21.07
CA ARG A 145 4.23 8.76 -22.47
C ARG A 145 3.18 7.72 -22.88
N PHE A 146 3.45 6.45 -22.56
CA PHE A 146 2.53 5.36 -22.86
C PHE A 146 1.16 5.56 -22.21
N PHE A 147 1.11 5.94 -20.94
CA PHE A 147 -0.14 6.17 -20.23
C PHE A 147 -0.88 7.42 -20.72
N ARG A 148 -0.16 8.45 -21.17
CA ARG A 148 -0.78 9.60 -21.83
C ARG A 148 -1.50 9.20 -23.11
N ASP A 149 -0.84 8.43 -23.97
CA ASP A 149 -1.47 7.91 -25.19
C ASP A 149 -2.68 7.03 -24.85
N LEU A 150 -2.56 6.18 -23.82
CA LEU A 150 -3.67 5.33 -23.34
C LEU A 150 -4.86 6.16 -22.84
N TRP A 151 -4.59 7.23 -22.08
CA TRP A 151 -5.60 8.15 -21.53
C TRP A 151 -6.34 8.93 -22.61
N GLU A 152 -5.61 9.37 -23.65
CA GLU A 152 -6.17 10.09 -24.79
C GLU A 152 -6.89 9.16 -25.80
N GLY A 153 -6.83 7.85 -25.61
CA GLY A 153 -7.43 6.85 -26.51
C GLY A 153 -6.59 6.52 -27.74
N ASN A 154 -5.30 6.90 -27.74
CA ASN A 154 -4.33 6.71 -28.82
C ASN A 154 -3.48 5.44 -28.64
N PHE A 155 -4.03 4.40 -28.01
CA PHE A 155 -3.28 3.16 -27.74
C PHE A 155 -2.85 2.47 -29.04
N SER A 156 -1.53 2.31 -29.21
CA SER A 156 -0.91 1.76 -30.42
C SER A 156 -1.06 0.24 -30.58
N GLY A 157 -1.53 -0.47 -29.56
CA GLY A 157 -1.57 -1.94 -29.53
C GLY A 157 -0.34 -2.59 -28.89
N GLU A 158 0.73 -1.81 -28.66
CA GLU A 158 1.99 -2.31 -28.11
C GLU A 158 2.22 -1.83 -26.67
N VAL A 159 2.65 -2.73 -25.80
CA VAL A 159 2.99 -2.44 -24.41
C VAL A 159 4.48 -2.10 -24.33
N PRO A 160 4.89 -1.03 -23.63
CA PRO A 160 6.28 -0.61 -23.63
C PRO A 160 7.19 -1.57 -22.86
N PHE A 161 8.44 -1.67 -23.30
CA PHE A 161 9.51 -2.27 -22.51
C PHE A 161 10.10 -1.27 -21.53
N LEU A 162 10.37 -1.71 -20.31
CA LEU A 162 11.21 -0.97 -19.38
C LEU A 162 12.68 -1.09 -19.78
N THR A 163 13.50 -0.15 -19.33
CA THR A 163 14.94 -0.11 -19.62
C THR A 163 15.66 -1.33 -19.06
N GLY A 164 16.60 -1.87 -19.83
CA GLY A 164 17.44 -3.01 -19.42
C GLY A 164 16.73 -4.38 -19.47
N VAL A 165 17.47 -5.43 -19.11
CA VAL A 165 17.02 -6.83 -19.07
C VAL A 165 17.55 -7.56 -17.83
N CYS A 166 16.93 -8.67 -17.40
CA CYS A 166 17.43 -9.49 -16.29
C CYS A 166 18.86 -9.97 -16.62
N PRO A 167 19.87 -9.65 -15.80
CA PRO A 167 21.25 -10.08 -16.06
C PRO A 167 21.41 -11.60 -16.02
N GLY A 168 20.52 -12.31 -15.32
CA GLY A 168 20.56 -13.77 -15.21
C GLY A 168 19.95 -14.52 -16.41
N CYS A 169 19.05 -13.93 -17.19
CA CYS A 169 18.38 -14.66 -18.29
C CYS A 169 18.05 -13.84 -19.55
N GLY A 170 18.33 -12.53 -19.58
CA GLY A 170 18.10 -11.66 -20.73
C GLY A 170 16.65 -11.25 -20.97
N GLU A 171 15.71 -11.69 -20.13
CA GLU A 171 14.30 -11.34 -20.25
C GLU A 171 14.00 -9.89 -19.82
N PRO A 172 12.95 -9.26 -20.38
CA PRO A 172 12.60 -7.89 -20.06
C PRO A 172 12.15 -7.73 -18.60
N PHE A 173 12.26 -6.51 -18.10
CA PHE A 173 11.73 -6.14 -16.80
C PHE A 173 10.24 -5.75 -16.87
N ILE A 174 9.51 -6.08 -15.82
CA ILE A 174 8.13 -5.65 -15.52
C ILE A 174 8.08 -5.08 -14.10
N LEU A 175 7.05 -4.31 -13.74
CA LEU A 175 6.92 -3.78 -12.37
C LEU A 175 6.80 -4.91 -11.32
N ASN A 176 7.43 -4.71 -10.16
CA ASN A 176 7.43 -5.68 -9.06
C ASN A 176 6.21 -5.49 -8.16
N THR A 177 5.07 -6.01 -8.60
CA THR A 177 3.81 -6.00 -7.84
C THR A 177 3.11 -7.35 -7.95
N VAL A 178 2.12 -7.57 -7.08
CA VAL A 178 1.23 -8.75 -7.13
C VAL A 178 0.43 -8.90 -8.44
N TYR A 179 0.43 -7.88 -9.29
CA TYR A 179 -0.17 -7.93 -10.63
C TYR A 179 0.77 -8.53 -11.70
N ALA A 180 2.03 -8.78 -11.37
CA ALA A 180 2.92 -9.59 -12.21
C ALA A 180 2.48 -11.05 -12.18
N GLU A 181 2.52 -11.73 -13.34
CA GLU A 181 2.16 -13.16 -13.44
C GLU A 181 2.95 -14.04 -12.46
N LYS A 182 4.24 -13.71 -12.28
CA LYS A 182 5.12 -14.35 -11.29
C LYS A 182 5.73 -13.28 -10.39
N TYR A 183 5.02 -12.93 -9.32
CA TYR A 183 5.48 -11.91 -8.39
C TYR A 183 6.74 -12.35 -7.62
N ASN A 184 7.77 -11.49 -7.63
CA ASN A 184 9.01 -11.72 -6.91
C ASN A 184 8.97 -11.09 -5.50
N GLU A 185 8.69 -11.90 -4.50
CA GLU A 185 8.56 -11.47 -3.09
C GLU A 185 9.86 -10.96 -2.48
N LYS A 186 11.03 -11.26 -3.07
CA LYS A 186 12.34 -10.76 -2.59
C LYS A 186 12.38 -9.23 -2.52
N GLY A 187 11.48 -8.54 -3.22
CA GLY A 187 11.35 -7.08 -3.18
C GLY A 187 11.06 -6.49 -1.80
N TYR A 188 10.48 -7.26 -0.87
CA TYR A 188 10.06 -6.78 0.45
C TYR A 188 10.56 -7.63 1.64
N LEU A 189 11.22 -8.78 1.41
CA LEU A 189 11.56 -9.74 2.47
C LEU A 189 12.41 -9.14 3.60
N GLU A 190 13.34 -8.23 3.28
CA GLU A 190 14.16 -7.57 4.30
C GLU A 190 13.30 -6.70 5.24
N GLN A 191 12.42 -5.88 4.66
CA GLN A 191 11.49 -5.03 5.42
C GLN A 191 10.48 -5.88 6.18
N TRP A 192 10.07 -7.04 5.64
CA TRP A 192 9.22 -8.00 6.33
C TRP A 192 9.90 -8.58 7.58
N GLN A 193 11.18 -8.91 7.52
CA GLN A 193 11.93 -9.37 8.69
C GLN A 193 11.99 -8.29 9.79
N ARG A 194 12.16 -7.02 9.39
CA ARG A 194 12.11 -5.88 10.32
C ARG A 194 10.72 -5.75 10.97
N TYR A 195 9.65 -5.85 10.18
CA TYR A 195 8.27 -5.88 10.67
C TYR A 195 8.04 -7.00 11.68
N MET A 196 8.43 -8.23 11.34
CA MET A 196 8.22 -9.39 12.21
C MET A 196 8.98 -9.26 13.54
N LYS A 197 10.20 -8.72 13.51
CA LYS A 197 10.97 -8.42 14.72
C LYS A 197 10.30 -7.34 15.57
N TRP A 198 9.80 -6.27 14.94
CA TRP A 198 9.06 -5.22 15.62
C TRP A 198 7.77 -5.76 16.25
N LEU A 199 7.02 -6.60 15.52
CA LEU A 199 5.75 -7.20 15.98
C LEU A 199 5.95 -8.07 17.22
N GLN A 200 7.03 -8.85 17.28
CA GLN A 200 7.38 -9.65 18.47
C GLN A 200 7.59 -8.77 19.71
N GLY A 201 8.13 -7.57 19.52
CA GLY A 201 8.33 -6.58 20.58
C GLY A 201 7.06 -5.93 21.11
N THR A 202 5.89 -6.15 20.47
CA THR A 202 4.63 -5.53 20.90
C THR A 202 3.99 -6.21 22.12
N LEU A 203 4.41 -7.43 22.47
CA LEU A 203 3.84 -8.17 23.60
C LEU A 203 4.05 -7.39 24.91
N ASN A 204 3.00 -7.32 25.74
CA ASN A 204 2.97 -6.57 27.01
C ASN A 204 3.07 -5.04 26.91
N HIS A 205 3.10 -4.46 25.71
CA HIS A 205 2.97 -3.03 25.46
C HIS A 205 1.54 -2.65 25.10
N ARG A 206 1.12 -1.42 25.43
CA ARG A 206 -0.15 -0.84 24.97
C ARG A 206 -0.07 -0.61 23.47
N LEU A 207 -0.58 -1.57 22.71
CA LEU A 207 -0.55 -1.55 21.25
C LEU A 207 -1.87 -0.97 20.73
N VAL A 208 -1.81 0.03 19.88
CA VAL A 208 -2.96 0.40 19.04
C VAL A 208 -2.77 -0.21 17.66
N ILE A 209 -3.78 -0.92 17.17
CA ILE A 209 -3.83 -1.44 15.81
C ILE A 209 -4.82 -0.60 15.03
N LEU A 210 -4.37 0.01 13.94
CA LEU A 210 -5.17 0.87 13.08
C LEU A 210 -5.25 0.25 11.68
N GLU A 211 -6.36 -0.42 11.37
CA GLU A 211 -6.66 -1.01 10.06
C GLU A 211 -7.49 -0.02 9.23
N LEU A 212 -6.90 0.52 8.16
CA LEU A 212 -7.47 1.59 7.34
C LEU A 212 -7.76 1.05 5.92
N GLY A 213 -9.03 0.91 5.58
CA GLY A 213 -9.46 0.66 4.21
C GLY A 213 -9.06 -0.72 3.68
N VAL A 214 -8.74 -1.67 4.57
CA VAL A 214 -8.33 -3.02 4.19
C VAL A 214 -9.54 -3.82 3.72
N GLY A 215 -9.38 -4.48 2.59
CA GLY A 215 -10.37 -5.32 1.95
C GLY A 215 -10.15 -6.81 2.24
N MET A 216 -10.59 -7.63 1.30
CA MET A 216 -10.45 -9.09 1.35
C MET A 216 -9.61 -9.61 0.18
N GLN A 217 -8.88 -8.75 -0.54
CA GLN A 217 -8.02 -9.20 -1.64
C GLN A 217 -6.81 -9.96 -1.08
N PHE A 218 -6.22 -9.46 0.01
CA PHE A 218 -5.04 -10.06 0.66
C PHE A 218 -5.20 -10.19 2.19
N PRO A 219 -6.24 -10.91 2.68
CA PRO A 219 -6.56 -10.94 4.11
C PRO A 219 -5.49 -11.65 4.96
N THR A 220 -4.68 -12.51 4.34
CA THR A 220 -3.54 -13.19 4.96
C THR A 220 -2.37 -12.27 5.29
N VAL A 221 -2.33 -11.04 4.74
CA VAL A 221 -1.23 -10.09 4.94
C VAL A 221 -1.51 -9.14 6.10
N ILE A 222 -2.72 -8.57 6.16
CA ILE A 222 -3.10 -7.59 7.20
C ILE A 222 -4.23 -8.11 8.06
N ARG A 223 -5.43 -8.32 7.48
CA ARG A 223 -6.66 -8.54 8.24
C ARG A 223 -6.54 -9.66 9.29
N TRP A 224 -6.22 -10.89 8.87
CA TRP A 224 -6.11 -12.01 9.81
C TRP A 224 -4.87 -11.91 10.73
N PRO A 225 -3.67 -11.53 10.23
CA PRO A 225 -2.52 -11.30 11.11
C PRO A 225 -2.75 -10.22 12.17
N PHE A 226 -3.44 -9.15 11.84
CA PHE A 226 -3.72 -8.04 12.75
C PHE A 226 -4.74 -8.44 13.80
N GLU A 227 -5.82 -9.14 13.40
CA GLU A 227 -6.77 -9.74 14.34
C GLU A 227 -6.07 -10.71 15.31
N LYS A 228 -5.15 -11.52 14.79
CA LYS A 228 -4.33 -12.43 15.59
C LYS A 228 -3.42 -11.67 16.57
N ALA A 229 -2.74 -10.62 16.11
CA ALA A 229 -1.90 -9.78 16.97
C ALA A 229 -2.72 -9.14 18.10
N ALA A 230 -3.89 -8.60 17.76
CA ALA A 230 -4.84 -8.04 18.70
C ALA A 230 -5.30 -9.09 19.72
N PHE A 231 -5.65 -10.29 19.25
CA PHE A 231 -6.10 -11.39 20.09
C PHE A 231 -5.07 -11.77 21.16
N PHE A 232 -3.81 -11.98 20.76
CA PHE A 232 -2.73 -12.39 21.68
C PHE A 232 -2.24 -11.27 22.60
N ASN A 233 -2.19 -10.03 22.14
CA ASN A 233 -1.79 -8.91 22.99
C ASN A 233 -2.97 -8.43 23.84
N LYS A 234 -2.95 -8.77 25.14
CA LYS A 234 -4.01 -8.39 26.10
C LYS A 234 -4.13 -6.88 26.33
N LYS A 235 -3.12 -6.09 25.98
CA LYS A 235 -3.13 -4.62 26.08
C LYS A 235 -3.39 -3.94 24.72
N ALA A 236 -3.71 -4.70 23.69
CA ALA A 236 -4.02 -4.13 22.39
C ALA A 236 -5.43 -3.53 22.33
N TYR A 237 -5.58 -2.45 21.57
CA TYR A 237 -6.87 -1.92 21.16
C TYR A 237 -6.92 -1.81 19.63
N PHE A 238 -8.00 -2.30 19.01
CA PHE A 238 -8.12 -2.45 17.57
C PHE A 238 -9.12 -1.47 16.96
N TYR A 239 -8.70 -0.66 16.01
CA TYR A 239 -9.57 0.18 15.21
C TYR A 239 -9.62 -0.32 13.77
N ARG A 240 -10.84 -0.59 13.28
CA ARG A 240 -11.10 -0.92 11.88
C ARG A 240 -11.91 0.19 11.24
N ILE A 241 -11.33 0.88 10.26
CA ILE A 241 -12.05 1.90 9.48
C ILE A 241 -12.23 1.33 8.08
N ASN A 242 -13.47 1.02 7.72
CA ASN A 242 -13.82 0.56 6.39
C ASN A 242 -15.30 0.85 6.10
N GLU A 243 -15.63 1.27 4.87
CA GLU A 243 -16.99 1.66 4.51
C GLU A 243 -17.99 0.50 4.69
N LYS A 244 -17.57 -0.73 4.38
CA LYS A 244 -18.47 -1.91 4.30
C LYS A 244 -18.04 -3.06 5.20
N LEU A 245 -16.74 -3.22 5.43
CA LEU A 245 -16.13 -4.35 6.13
C LEU A 245 -15.65 -3.96 7.53
N TYR A 246 -16.32 -3.02 8.21
CA TYR A 246 -15.90 -2.49 9.51
C TYR A 246 -16.12 -3.45 10.70
N HIS A 247 -16.91 -4.51 10.51
CA HIS A 247 -17.24 -5.43 11.59
C HIS A 247 -16.01 -6.14 12.16
N LEU A 248 -16.01 -6.33 13.48
CA LEU A 248 -15.00 -7.09 14.21
C LEU A 248 -15.53 -8.45 14.61
N THR A 249 -14.61 -9.41 14.83
CA THR A 249 -14.97 -10.70 15.40
C THR A 249 -15.42 -10.55 16.85
N LYS A 250 -16.17 -11.53 17.36
CA LYS A 250 -16.67 -11.52 18.74
C LYS A 250 -15.53 -11.46 19.76
N GLU A 251 -14.40 -12.08 19.45
CA GLU A 251 -13.19 -12.11 20.27
C GLU A 251 -12.52 -10.72 20.41
N LEU A 252 -12.83 -9.79 19.50
CA LEU A 252 -12.28 -8.44 19.49
C LEU A 252 -13.30 -7.37 19.91
N SER A 253 -14.58 -7.70 20.08
CA SER A 253 -15.63 -6.72 20.36
C SER A 253 -15.44 -5.95 21.67
N GLU A 254 -14.73 -6.53 22.65
CA GLU A 254 -14.42 -5.88 23.94
C GLU A 254 -13.15 -5.02 23.92
N LYS A 255 -12.34 -5.12 22.86
CA LYS A 255 -11.05 -4.41 22.73
C LYS A 255 -10.84 -3.82 21.34
N GLY A 256 -11.93 -3.46 20.67
CA GLY A 256 -11.86 -2.84 19.38
C GLY A 256 -13.13 -2.11 18.98
N CYS A 257 -12.99 -1.26 17.99
CA CYS A 257 -14.06 -0.46 17.43
C CYS A 257 -14.00 -0.53 15.89
N GLY A 258 -15.14 -0.83 15.27
CA GLY A 258 -15.33 -0.75 13.83
C GLY A 258 -16.05 0.53 13.45
N ILE A 259 -15.49 1.30 12.52
CA ILE A 259 -16.06 2.55 12.01
C ILE A 259 -16.48 2.32 10.56
N ALA A 260 -17.78 2.49 10.31
CA ALA A 260 -18.42 2.35 9.01
C ALA A 260 -18.21 3.59 8.12
N GLU A 261 -16.95 3.85 7.75
CA GLU A 261 -16.56 5.00 6.92
C GLU A 261 -15.43 4.61 5.97
N ASN A 262 -15.38 5.25 4.79
CA ASN A 262 -14.24 5.15 3.89
C ASN A 262 -12.97 5.68 4.58
N ALA A 263 -11.86 4.94 4.51
CA ALA A 263 -10.66 5.29 5.27
C ALA A 263 -9.97 6.57 4.78
N ILE A 264 -10.03 6.85 3.47
CA ILE A 264 -9.49 8.06 2.87
C ILE A 264 -10.27 9.28 3.38
N ASP A 265 -11.60 9.22 3.35
CA ASP A 265 -12.44 10.31 3.83
C ASP A 265 -12.32 10.51 5.35
N TRP A 266 -12.24 9.42 6.12
CA TRP A 266 -12.03 9.47 7.57
C TRP A 266 -10.72 10.19 7.92
N LEU A 267 -9.59 9.83 7.26
CA LEU A 267 -8.29 10.46 7.48
C LEU A 267 -8.33 11.95 7.11
N ARG A 268 -8.95 12.29 5.99
CA ARG A 268 -9.03 13.69 5.52
C ARG A 268 -9.82 14.59 6.45
N GLN A 269 -10.77 14.02 7.20
CA GLN A 269 -11.55 14.75 8.21
C GLN A 269 -10.84 14.92 9.56
N LEU A 270 -9.66 14.31 9.78
CA LEU A 270 -8.86 14.56 10.97
C LEU A 270 -8.21 15.95 10.87
N CYS A 271 -8.54 16.83 11.81
CA CYS A 271 -7.94 18.17 11.94
C CYS A 271 -6.51 18.09 12.45
#